data_AF-A0A975A3M1-F1
#
_entry.id   AF-A0A975A3M1-F1
#
_cell.length_a   1.000
_cell.length_b   1.000
_cell.length_c   1.000
_cell.angle_alpha   90.00
_cell.angle_beta   90.00
_cell.angle_gamma   90.00
#
_symmetry.space_group_name_H-M   'P 1'
#
loop_
_entity.id
_entity.type
_entity.pdbx_description
1 polymer ?
#
loop_
_entity_poly.entity_id
_entity_poly.type
_entity_poly.pdbx_seq_one_letter_code
_entity_poly.pdbx_strand_id
1 'polypeptide(L)'
;MMTSRRPATPFSDELGTPAEMAADGRAASRNLGLQSRLERAARAAGRPAPSLHFDDYPAEVGKREIRVSEAAARLAGALHLHLD
;
A
#
# COMPACT_ATOMS: atom_id res chain seq x y z
N MET A 1 28.41 -33.27 -7.81
CA MET A 1 28.00 -31.85 -7.71
C MET A 1 26.62 -31.73 -8.34
N MET A 2 25.54 -31.85 -7.56
CA MET A 2 24.17 -31.67 -8.06
C MET A 2 23.83 -30.18 -8.02
N THR A 3 23.70 -29.56 -9.18
CA THR A 3 23.14 -28.21 -9.29
C THR A 3 21.65 -28.29 -9.02
N SER A 4 21.22 -27.80 -7.85
CA SER A 4 19.81 -27.59 -7.55
C SER A 4 19.28 -26.48 -8.47
N ARG A 5 18.55 -26.86 -9.51
CA ARG A 5 17.84 -25.92 -10.39
C ARG A 5 16.50 -25.62 -9.73
N ARG A 6 16.39 -24.45 -9.09
CA ARG A 6 15.12 -23.94 -8.56
C ARG A 6 14.08 -23.93 -9.70
N PRO A 7 12.84 -24.41 -9.48
CA PRO A 7 11.81 -24.30 -10.48
C PRO A 7 11.51 -22.81 -10.73
N ALA A 8 11.69 -22.35 -11.96
CA ALA A 8 11.25 -21.04 -12.39
C ALA A 8 9.72 -21.02 -12.34
N THR A 9 9.15 -20.12 -11.54
CA THR A 9 7.72 -19.83 -11.58
C THR A 9 7.38 -19.24 -12.95
N PRO A 10 6.32 -19.68 -13.65
CA PRO A 10 6.00 -19.25 -15.02
C PRO A 10 5.81 -17.72 -15.16
N PHE A 11 5.61 -17.00 -14.06
CA PHE A 11 5.48 -15.55 -14.04
C PHE A 11 6.81 -14.78 -14.08
N SER A 12 7.96 -15.41 -13.80
CA SER A 12 9.24 -14.68 -13.76
C SER A 12 9.86 -14.47 -15.14
N ASP A 13 9.54 -15.33 -16.10
CA ASP A 13 10.21 -15.34 -17.41
C ASP A 13 9.55 -14.38 -18.42
N GLU A 14 8.33 -13.91 -18.14
CA GLU A 14 7.59 -12.91 -18.94
C GLU A 14 7.77 -11.47 -18.43
N LEU A 15 8.31 -11.30 -17.23
CA LEU A 15 8.55 -9.96 -16.66
C LEU A 15 9.85 -9.40 -17.23
N GLY A 16 9.82 -8.13 -17.66
CA GLY A 16 11.03 -7.39 -18.01
C GLY A 16 12.03 -7.39 -16.87
N THR A 17 13.31 -7.23 -17.19
CA THR A 17 14.36 -7.06 -16.18
C THR A 17 14.01 -5.88 -15.26
N PRO A 18 14.50 -5.85 -14.01
CA PRO A 18 14.25 -4.72 -13.11
C PRO A 18 14.62 -3.36 -13.71
N ALA A 19 15.64 -3.33 -14.58
CA ALA A 19 16.04 -2.13 -15.30
C ALA A 19 14.99 -1.67 -16.33
N GLU A 20 14.43 -2.61 -17.10
CA GLU A 20 13.35 -2.36 -18.06
C GLU A 20 12.08 -1.91 -17.35
N MET A 21 11.66 -2.62 -16.29
CA MET A 21 10.50 -2.22 -15.48
C MET A 21 10.65 -0.81 -14.88
N ALA A 22 11.86 -0.46 -14.41
CA ALA A 22 12.14 0.88 -13.91
C ALA A 22 12.12 1.94 -15.02
N ALA A 23 12.57 1.60 -16.23
CA ALA A 23 12.50 2.48 -17.40
C ALA A 23 11.06 2.73 -17.83
N ASP A 24 10.23 1.69 -17.87
CA ASP A 24 8.81 1.75 -18.17
C ASP A 24 8.05 2.60 -17.15
N GLY A 25 8.32 2.41 -15.85
CA GLY A 25 7.74 3.25 -14.80
C GLY A 25 8.08 4.73 -14.97
N ARG A 26 9.33 5.05 -15.34
CA ARG A 26 9.74 6.43 -15.66
C ARG A 26 9.02 6.97 -16.90
N ALA A 27 8.83 6.16 -17.94
CA ALA A 27 8.11 6.56 -19.14
C ALA A 27 6.63 6.82 -18.87
N ALA A 28 5.95 5.90 -18.17
CA ALA A 28 4.57 6.06 -17.74
C ALA A 28 4.38 7.32 -16.89
N SER A 29 5.28 7.57 -15.93
CA SER A 29 5.26 8.80 -15.12
C SER A 29 5.31 10.06 -15.97
N ARG A 30 6.11 10.09 -17.04
CA ARG A 30 6.19 11.25 -17.94
C ARG A 30 4.91 11.44 -18.73
N ASN A 31 4.39 10.36 -19.30
CA ASN A 31 3.17 10.38 -20.12
C ASN A 31 1.93 10.81 -19.32
N LEU A 32 1.89 10.45 -18.04
CA LEU A 32 0.78 10.78 -17.13
C LEU A 32 0.98 12.10 -16.37
N GLY A 33 2.11 12.81 -16.57
CA GLY A 33 2.39 14.06 -15.86
C GLY A 33 2.52 13.91 -14.34
N LEU A 34 2.99 12.76 -13.86
CA LEU A 34 3.01 12.40 -12.43
C LEU A 34 4.29 12.81 -11.69
N GLN A 35 5.27 13.40 -12.36
CA GLN A 35 6.62 13.62 -11.82
C GLN A 35 6.58 14.34 -10.47
N SER A 36 5.85 15.46 -10.37
CA SER A 36 5.74 16.23 -9.12
C SER A 36 4.98 15.50 -8.00
N ARG A 37 4.05 14.60 -8.34
CA ARG A 37 3.30 13.79 -7.38
C ARG A 37 4.17 12.66 -6.84
N LEU A 38 4.91 12.00 -7.73
CA LEU A 38 5.82 10.90 -7.37
C LEU A 38 7.02 11.41 -6.58
N GLU A 39 7.57 12.58 -6.89
CA GLU A 39 8.61 13.21 -6.06
C GLU A 39 8.12 13.49 -4.64
N ARG A 40 6.90 14.02 -4.49
CA ARG A 40 6.30 14.23 -3.16
C ARG A 40 6.07 12.91 -2.43
N ALA A 41 5.55 11.90 -3.13
CA ALA A 41 5.33 10.58 -2.55
C ALA A 41 6.65 9.93 -2.10
N ALA A 42 7.71 10.01 -2.90
CA ALA A 42 9.03 9.49 -2.55
C ALA A 42 9.61 10.18 -1.31
N ARG A 43 9.49 11.51 -1.21
CA ARG A 43 9.88 12.25 0.00
C ARG A 43 9.06 11.83 1.22
N ALA A 44 7.76 11.61 1.05
CA ALA A 44 6.87 11.20 2.14
C ALA A 44 7.16 9.76 2.59
N ALA A 45 7.43 8.84 1.67
CA ALA A 45 7.72 7.44 1.97
C ALA A 45 9.00 7.24 2.80
N GLY A 46 9.97 8.15 2.67
CA GLY A 46 11.18 8.15 3.50
C GLY A 46 11.00 8.78 4.89
N ARG A 47 9.86 9.40 5.18
CA ARG A 47 9.57 9.94 6.52
C ARG A 47 9.06 8.82 7.41
N PRO A 48 9.37 8.84 8.72
CA PRO A 48 8.72 7.95 9.65
C PRO A 48 7.21 8.12 9.53
N ALA A 49 6.47 7.02 9.60
CA ALA A 49 5.03 7.06 9.59
C ALA A 49 4.55 7.97 10.73
N PRO A 50 3.53 8.81 10.52
CA PRO A 50 2.92 9.55 11.61
C PRO A 50 2.44 8.53 12.66
N SER A 51 3.01 8.62 13.85
CA SER A 51 2.72 7.74 14.97
C SER A 51 2.15 8.58 16.12
N LEU A 52 1.40 7.93 17.00
CA LEU A 52 0.91 8.52 18.24
C LEU A 52 1.80 7.97 19.35
N HIS A 53 2.46 8.85 20.10
CA HIS A 53 3.21 8.42 21.27
C HIS A 53 2.28 8.40 22.49
N PHE A 54 2.57 7.51 23.43
CA PHE A 54 1.84 7.47 24.70
C PHE A 54 1.91 8.83 25.42
N ASP A 55 3.07 9.48 25.39
CA ASP A 55 3.30 10.78 26.03
C ASP A 55 2.43 11.91 25.44
N ASP A 56 1.95 11.77 24.20
CA ASP A 56 1.02 12.71 23.57
C ASP A 56 -0.42 12.55 24.13
N TYR A 57 -0.75 11.40 24.72
CA TYR A 57 -2.07 11.04 25.24
C TYR A 57 -1.95 10.24 26.56
N PRO A 58 -1.47 10.87 27.65
CA PRO A 58 -1.07 10.18 28.88
C PRO A 58 -2.24 9.62 29.70
N ALA A 59 -3.48 9.92 29.32
CA ALA A 59 -4.69 9.43 29.97
C ALA A 59 -5.49 8.56 29.00
N GLU A 60 -6.03 7.45 29.51
CA GLU A 60 -6.95 6.64 28.73
C GLU A 60 -8.22 7.43 28.40
N VAL A 61 -8.45 7.64 27.11
CA VAL A 61 -9.72 8.15 26.59
C VAL A 61 -10.60 6.93 26.28
N GLY A 62 -11.74 6.84 26.97
CA GLY A 62 -12.72 5.79 26.68
C GLY A 62 -13.10 5.78 25.20
N LYS A 63 -13.13 4.59 24.59
CA LYS A 63 -13.54 4.45 23.19
C LYS A 63 -14.95 5.04 23.02
N ARG A 64 -15.15 5.84 21.97
CA ARG A 64 -16.49 6.29 21.60
C ARG A 64 -17.34 5.07 21.26
N GLU A 65 -18.58 5.08 21.71
CA GLU A 65 -19.59 4.14 21.22
C GLU A 65 -19.77 4.38 19.72
N ILE A 66 -19.44 3.38 18.89
CA ILE A 66 -19.67 3.43 17.45
C ILE A 66 -20.94 2.61 17.19
N ARG A 67 -21.99 3.28 16.70
CA ARG A 67 -23.21 2.60 16.25
C ARG A 67 -23.12 2.30 14.78
N VAL A 68 -23.25 1.02 14.40
CA VAL A 68 -23.35 0.63 13.00
C VAL A 68 -24.73 1.05 12.50
N SER A 69 -24.76 2.06 11.64
CA SER A 69 -26.00 2.46 10.97
C SER A 69 -26.36 1.46 9.89
N GLU A 70 -27.64 1.44 9.50
CA GLU A 70 -28.11 0.63 8.37
C GLU A 70 -27.30 0.94 7.09
N ALA A 71 -26.99 2.21 6.84
CA ALA A 71 -26.19 2.62 5.69
C ALA A 71 -24.76 2.03 5.73
N ALA A 72 -24.12 2.02 6.91
CA ALA A 72 -22.80 1.42 7.09
C ALA A 72 -22.83 -0.10 6.87
N ALA A 73 -23.85 -0.80 7.38
CA ALA A 73 -24.03 -2.23 7.16
C ALA A 73 -24.18 -2.58 5.68
N ARG A 74 -24.97 -1.79 4.93
CA ARG A 74 -25.13 -1.98 3.48
C ARG A 74 -23.81 -1.78 2.72
N LEU A 75 -23.03 -0.76 3.07
CA LEU A 75 -21.72 -0.52 2.46
C LEU A 75 -20.74 -1.66 2.76
N ALA A 76 -20.72 -2.16 4.00
CA ALA A 76 -19.87 -3.29 4.35
C ALA A 76 -20.23 -4.57 3.59
N GLY A 77 -21.52 -4.87 3.46
CA GLY A 77 -21.99 -5.99 2.64
C GLY A 77 -21.55 -5.88 1.17
N ALA A 78 -21.62 -4.67 0.59
CA ALA A 78 -21.18 -4.42 -0.79
C ALA A 78 -19.65 -4.53 -0.96
N LEU A 79 -18.88 -4.24 0.08
CA LEU A 79 -17.42 -4.30 0.09
C LEU A 79 -16.86 -5.64 0.62
N HIS A 80 -17.74 -6.59 0.96
CA HIS A 80 -17.38 -7.85 1.61
C HIS A 80 -16.56 -7.67 2.89
N LEU A 81 -16.85 -6.61 3.64
CA LEU A 81 -16.26 -6.35 4.95
C LEU A 81 -17.17 -6.94 6.03
N HIS A 82 -16.61 -7.71 6.95
CA HIS A 82 -17.33 -8.11 8.17
C HIS A 82 -17.27 -6.98 9.20
N LEU A 83 -18.44 -6.49 9.59
CA LEU A 83 -18.60 -5.58 10.71
C LEU A 83 -19.10 -6.41 11.89
N ASP A 84 -18.16 -6.95 12.66
CA ASP A 84 -18.42 -7.63 13.94
C ASP A 84 -18.35 -6.63 15.10
#